data_AF-A0A537IV69-F1
#
_entry.id   AF-A0A537IV69-F1
#
_cell.length_a   1.000
_cell.length_b   1.000
_cell.length_c   1.000
_cell.angle_alpha   90.00
_cell.angle_beta   90.00
_cell.angle_gamma   90.00
#
_symmetry.space_group_name_H-M   'P 1'
#
loop_
_entity.id
_entity.type
_entity.pdbx_description
1 polymer ?
#
loop_
_entity_poly.entity_id
_entity_poly.type
_entity_poly.pdbx_seq_one_letter_code
_entity_poly.pdbx_strand_id
1 'polypeptide(L)'
;MTSVGFCENVIFARNASLAKLSIDSLETTVTGSWDRRGLFDIEGASPHFRSITVETRISTRDAIERVVEVARQTHRRCPVHATPSRATEMIFKLVVNGQNVPL
;
A
#
# COMPACT_ATOMS: atom_id res chain seq x y z
N MET A 1 -2.88 -10.99 -0.30
CA MET A 1 -3.09 -9.68 0.35
C MET A 1 -2.13 -9.46 1.51
N THR A 2 -2.03 -10.38 2.47
CA THR A 2 -1.07 -10.30 3.60
C THR A 2 0.37 -10.03 3.16
N SER A 3 0.83 -10.68 2.09
CA SER A 3 2.16 -10.46 1.54
C SER A 3 2.41 -9.03 1.05
N VAL A 4 1.42 -8.41 0.39
CA VAL A 4 1.48 -7.01 -0.06
C VAL A 4 1.53 -6.09 1.16
N GLY A 5 0.59 -6.25 2.09
CA GLY A 5 0.50 -5.39 3.28
C GLY A 5 1.74 -5.49 4.16
N PHE A 6 2.25 -6.70 4.39
CA PHE A 6 3.46 -6.92 5.17
C PHE A 6 4.70 -6.34 4.50
N CYS A 7 4.86 -6.53 3.18
CA CYS A 7 5.98 -5.94 2.44
C CYS A 7 5.94 -4.41 2.48
N GLU A 8 4.78 -3.80 2.22
CA GLU A 8 4.58 -2.35 2.32
C GLU A 8 4.95 -1.84 3.72
N ASN A 9 4.43 -2.49 4.76
CA ASN A 9 4.66 -2.09 6.14
C ASN A 9 6.15 -2.15 6.52
N VAL A 10 6.83 -3.27 6.23
CA VAL A 10 8.26 -3.46 6.55
C VAL A 10 9.15 -2.51 5.76
N ILE A 11 8.87 -2.32 4.47
CA ILE A 11 9.66 -1.41 3.62
C ILE A 11 9.43 0.05 4.04
N PHE A 12 8.21 0.41 4.45
CA PHE A 12 7.92 1.73 5.01
C PHE A 12 8.72 1.97 6.28
N ALA A 13 8.64 1.06 7.25
CA ALA A 13 9.39 1.15 8.50
C ALA A 13 10.90 1.25 8.27
N ARG A 14 11.44 0.46 7.32
CA ARG A 14 12.84 0.53 6.91
C ARG A 14 13.20 1.91 6.32
N ASN A 15 12.40 2.42 5.37
CA ASN A 15 12.66 3.71 4.74
C ASN A 15 12.52 4.87 5.73
N ALA A 16 11.55 4.80 6.64
CA ALA A 16 11.38 5.75 7.74
C ALA A 16 12.61 5.77 8.66
N SER A 17 13.11 4.59 9.05
CA SER A 17 14.33 4.48 9.87
C SER A 17 15.54 5.12 9.18
N LEU A 18 15.77 4.83 7.89
CA LEU A 18 16.84 5.43 7.10
C LEU A 18 16.69 6.95 6.95
N ALA A 19 15.46 7.43 6.81
CA ALA A 19 15.13 8.84 6.72
C ALA A 19 15.07 9.55 8.07
N LYS A 20 15.32 8.85 9.19
CA LYS A 20 15.15 9.37 10.57
C LYS A 20 13.77 9.98 10.79
N LEU A 21 12.74 9.33 10.26
CA LEU A 21 11.33 9.66 10.47
C LEU A 21 10.83 8.93 11.73
N SER A 22 10.26 9.66 12.67
CA SER A 22 9.59 9.10 13.84
C SER A 22 8.29 8.39 13.43
N ILE A 23 8.01 7.24 14.05
CA ILE A 23 6.76 6.50 13.87
C ILE A 23 6.22 6.23 15.25
N ASP A 24 5.08 6.83 15.58
CA ASP A 24 4.35 6.55 16.81
C ASP A 24 3.34 5.40 16.58
N SER A 25 2.78 5.30 15.37
CA SER A 25 2.03 4.13 14.90
C SER A 25 2.12 3.98 13.38
N LEU A 26 2.06 2.74 12.89
CA LEU A 26 2.05 2.41 11.47
C LEU A 26 1.12 1.22 11.23
N GLU A 27 0.09 1.44 10.42
CA GLU A 27 -0.87 0.42 10.01
C GLU A 27 -0.94 0.38 8.48
N THR A 28 -1.08 -0.82 7.93
CA THR A 28 -1.27 -1.02 6.49
C THR A 28 -2.46 -1.93 6.25
N THR A 29 -3.48 -1.40 5.59
CA THR A 29 -4.69 -2.12 5.20
C THR A 29 -4.68 -2.35 3.70
N VAL A 30 -4.95 -3.58 3.27
CA VAL A 30 -4.96 -3.92 1.84
C VAL A 30 -6.29 -4.56 1.45
N THR A 31 -6.98 -3.94 0.49
CA THR A 31 -8.28 -4.38 -0.02
C THR A 31 -8.17 -4.72 -1.50
N GLY A 32 -8.75 -5.84 -1.93
CA GLY A 32 -8.74 -6.29 -3.33
C GLY A 32 -10.15 -6.33 -3.89
N SER A 33 -10.31 -5.94 -5.15
CA SER A 33 -11.56 -6.06 -5.90
C SER A 33 -11.41 -7.07 -7.02
N TRP A 34 -12.40 -7.94 -7.23
CA TRP A 34 -12.44 -8.89 -8.33
C TRP A 34 -13.88 -9.28 -8.67
N ASP A 35 -14.08 -9.91 -9.82
CA ASP A 35 -15.38 -10.49 -10.17
C ASP A 35 -15.53 -11.86 -9.52
N ARG A 36 -16.44 -11.99 -8.56
CA ARG A 36 -16.67 -13.26 -7.87
C ARG A 36 -17.06 -14.39 -8.82
N ARG A 37 -17.64 -14.10 -9.98
CA ARG A 37 -18.04 -15.13 -10.97
C ARG A 37 -16.82 -15.86 -11.52
N GLY A 38 -15.69 -15.16 -11.65
CA GLY A 38 -14.43 -15.76 -12.08
C GLY A 38 -13.89 -16.79 -11.08
N LEU A 39 -14.19 -16.64 -9.78
CA LEU A 39 -13.85 -17.66 -8.77
C LEU A 39 -14.58 -19.00 -9.02
N PHE A 40 -15.75 -18.95 -9.63
CA PHE A 40 -16.58 -20.11 -9.93
C PHE A 40 -16.44 -20.56 -11.40
N ASP A 41 -15.45 -20.04 -12.13
CA ASP A 41 -15.18 -20.37 -13.53
C ASP A 41 -16.39 -20.18 -14.46
N ILE A 42 -17.22 -19.17 -14.16
CA ILE A 42 -18.34 -18.80 -15.03
C ILE A 42 -17.79 -18.11 -16.27
N GLU A 43 -18.20 -18.60 -17.44
CA GLU A 43 -17.74 -18.11 -18.74
C GLU A 43 -17.80 -16.57 -18.87
N GLY A 44 -16.71 -15.98 -19.36
CA GLY A 44 -16.57 -14.54 -19.54
C GLY A 44 -16.18 -13.75 -18.28
N ALA A 45 -15.95 -14.39 -17.13
CA ALA A 45 -15.47 -13.73 -15.92
C ALA A 45 -14.05 -14.17 -15.54
N SER A 46 -13.15 -13.21 -15.33
CA SER A 46 -11.77 -13.49 -14.89
C SER A 46 -11.67 -13.50 -13.35
N PRO A 47 -10.91 -14.45 -12.75
CA PRO A 47 -10.67 -14.51 -11.30
C PRO A 47 -9.61 -13.51 -10.80
N HIS A 48 -8.92 -12.80 -11.70
CA HIS A 48 -7.85 -11.89 -11.32
C HIS A 48 -8.39 -10.64 -10.60
N PHE A 49 -7.54 -10.03 -9.77
CA PHE A 49 -7.86 -8.74 -9.16
C PHE A 49 -8.02 -7.67 -10.25
N ARG A 50 -9.10 -6.90 -10.17
CA ARG A 50 -9.31 -5.69 -10.98
C ARG A 50 -8.50 -4.53 -10.42
N SER A 51 -8.51 -4.39 -9.10
CA SER A 51 -7.68 -3.42 -8.38
C SER A 51 -7.30 -3.92 -6.98
N ILE A 52 -6.19 -3.42 -6.49
CA ILE A 52 -5.72 -3.60 -5.12
C ILE A 52 -5.49 -2.20 -4.52
N THR A 53 -6.18 -1.90 -3.43
CA THR A 53 -5.97 -0.68 -2.65
C THR A 53 -5.05 -0.96 -1.47
N VAL A 54 -3.95 -0.22 -1.38
CA VAL A 54 -3.03 -0.19 -0.24
C VAL A 54 -3.26 1.12 0.50
N GLU A 55 -3.76 1.05 1.73
CA GLU A 55 -3.91 2.19 2.62
C GLU A 55 -2.90 2.10 3.76
N THR A 56 -2.04 3.12 3.86
CA THR A 56 -1.07 3.26 4.95
C THR A 56 -1.52 4.38 5.87
N ARG A 57 -1.74 4.05 7.15
CA ARG A 57 -2.07 5.02 8.20
C ARG A 57 -0.88 5.13 9.13
N ILE A 58 -0.41 6.35 9.35
CA ILE A 58 0.76 6.64 10.18
C ILE A 58 0.47 7.79 11.13
N SER A 59 0.92 7.63 12.39
CA SER A 59 1.05 8.74 13.33
C SER A 59 2.52 9.07 13.54
N THR A 60 2.87 10.35 13.44
CA THR A 60 4.24 10.85 13.53
C THR A 60 4.27 12.30 13.99
N ARG A 61 5.41 12.73 14.53
CA ARG A 61 5.71 14.12 14.91
C ARG A 61 6.43 14.90 13.80
N ASP A 62 6.84 14.21 12.74
CA ASP A 62 7.54 14.81 11.60
C ASP A 62 6.58 15.48 10.61
N ALA A 63 7.14 16.34 9.76
CA ALA A 63 6.41 17.02 8.70
C ALA A 63 5.82 16.05 7.66
N ILE A 64 4.60 16.33 7.20
CA ILE A 64 3.84 15.48 6.26
C ILE A 64 4.64 15.23 4.98
N GLU A 65 5.38 16.21 4.49
CA GLU A 65 6.17 16.13 3.26
C GLU A 65 7.24 15.04 3.35
N ARG A 66 7.84 14.85 4.54
CA ARG A 66 8.81 13.77 4.78
C ARG A 66 8.15 12.40 4.75
N VAL A 67 6.94 12.30 5.28
CA VAL A 67 6.15 11.06 5.25
C VAL A 67 5.77 10.70 3.81
N VAL A 68 5.37 11.69 3.01
CA VAL A 68 5.05 11.51 1.57
C VAL A 68 6.26 10.98 0.81
N GLU A 69 7.46 11.52 1.06
CA GLU A 69 8.68 11.02 0.41
C GLU A 69 8.97 9.56 0.78
N VAL A 70 8.86 9.21 2.07
CA VAL A 70 9.02 7.82 2.54
C VAL A 70 7.97 6.89 1.93
N ALA A 71 6.72 7.32 1.83
CA ALA A 71 5.64 6.55 1.23
C ALA A 71 5.90 6.28 -0.27
N ARG A 72 6.26 7.31 -1.04
CA ARG A 72 6.61 7.18 -2.47
C ARG A 72 7.79 6.25 -2.70
N GLN A 73 8.82 6.32 -1.86
CA GLN A 73 9.96 5.40 -1.93
C GLN A 73 9.55 3.96 -1.62
N THR A 74 8.61 3.76 -0.70
CA THR A 74 8.14 2.43 -0.29
C THR A 74 7.47 1.70 -1.43
N HIS A 75 6.53 2.34 -2.11
CA HIS A 75 5.80 1.75 -3.24
C HIS A 75 6.72 1.35 -4.40
N ARG A 76 7.76 2.14 -4.66
CA ARG A 76 8.77 1.83 -5.70
C ARG A 76 9.71 0.68 -5.31
N ARG A 77 9.91 0.44 -4.01
CA ARG A 77 10.93 -0.50 -3.50
C ARG A 77 10.35 -1.80 -2.96
N CYS A 78 9.06 -1.86 -2.62
CA CYS A 78 8.46 -3.11 -2.18
C CYS A 78 8.31 -4.09 -3.36
N PRO A 79 9.01 -5.23 -3.36
CA PRO A 79 8.93 -6.18 -4.48
C PRO A 79 7.53 -6.79 -4.65
N VAL A 80 6.83 -7.01 -3.54
CA VAL A 80 5.47 -7.57 -3.53
C VAL A 80 4.42 -6.54 -3.98
N HIS A 81 4.78 -5.26 -4.00
CA HIS A 81 3.99 -4.21 -4.63
C HIS A 81 4.29 -4.13 -6.13
N ALA A 82 5.58 -3.97 -6.46
CA ALA A 82 6.03 -3.70 -7.83
C ALA A 82 5.71 -4.86 -8.80
N THR A 83 5.54 -6.07 -8.29
CA THR A 83 5.17 -7.24 -9.09
C THR A 83 3.70 -7.18 -9.56
N PRO A 84 2.68 -7.15 -8.68
CA PRO A 84 1.29 -7.05 -9.10
C PRO A 84 0.95 -5.75 -9.81
N SER A 85 1.69 -4.64 -9.57
CA SER A 85 1.47 -3.38 -10.28
C SER A 85 1.69 -3.46 -11.80
N ARG A 86 2.32 -4.54 -12.31
CA ARG A 86 2.43 -4.80 -13.75
C ARG A 86 1.19 -5.47 -14.35
N ALA A 87 0.32 -6.03 -13.52
CA ALA A 87 -0.81 -6.87 -13.94
C ALA A 87 -2.18 -6.35 -13.47
N THR A 88 -2.23 -5.55 -12.42
CA THR A 88 -3.46 -4.99 -11.86
C THR A 88 -3.27 -3.55 -11.42
N GLU A 89 -4.37 -2.80 -11.35
CA GLU A 89 -4.37 -1.44 -10.85
C GLU A 89 -4.05 -1.42 -9.35
N MET A 90 -3.01 -0.69 -8.97
CA MET A 90 -2.64 -0.48 -7.57
C MET A 90 -3.04 0.93 -7.15
N ILE A 91 -3.95 1.04 -6.18
CA ILE A 91 -4.44 2.32 -5.64
C ILE A 91 -3.78 2.55 -4.29
N PHE A 92 -3.28 3.75 -4.06
CA PHE A 92 -2.64 4.12 -2.81
C PHE A 92 -3.42 5.16 -2.04
N LYS A 93 -3.47 4.97 -0.72
CA LYS A 93 -4.01 5.95 0.21
C LYS A 93 -3.01 6.14 1.34
N LEU A 94 -2.67 7.39 1.62
CA LEU A 94 -1.85 7.76 2.76
C LEU A 94 -2.69 8.57 3.73
N VAL A 95 -2.69 8.15 4.99
CA VAL A 95 -3.31 8.90 6.08
C VAL A 95 -2.24 9.24 7.10
N VAL A 96 -1.97 10.52 7.30
CA VAL A 96 -0.97 11.02 8.24
C VAL A 96 -1.67 11.76 9.36
N ASN A 97 -1.50 11.32 10.60
CA ASN A 97 -2.15 11.93 11.78
C ASN A 97 -3.67 12.11 11.61
N GLY A 98 -4.32 11.14 10.95
CA GLY A 98 -5.77 11.14 10.68
C GLY A 98 -6.20 11.95 9.44
N GLN A 99 -5.29 12.63 8.74
CA GLN A 99 -5.59 13.40 7.53
C GLN A 99 -5.23 12.63 6.27
N ASN A 100 -6.12 12.61 5.27
CA ASN A 100 -5.82 12.03 3.97
C ASN A 100 -4.80 12.92 3.24
N VAL A 101 -3.71 12.31 2.80
CA VAL A 101 -2.63 12.99 2.07
C VAL A 101 -2.60 12.44 0.64
N PRO A 102 -2.70 13.30 -0.38
CA PRO A 102 -2.60 12.88 -1.77
C PRO A 102 -1.17 12.40 -2.05
N LEU A 103 -1.05 11.23 -2.70
CA LEU A 103 0.23 10.61 -3.07
C LEU A 103 0.57 10.80 -4.54
#